data_AF-A0A2J0L596-F1
#
_entry.id   AF-A0A2J0L596-F1
#
_cell.length_a   1.000
_cell.length_b   1.000
_cell.length_c   1.000
_cell.angle_alpha   90.00
_cell.angle_beta   90.00
_cell.angle_gamma   90.00
#
_symmetry.space_group_name_H-M   'P 1'
#
loop_
_entity.id
_entity.type
_entity.pdbx_description
1 polymer ?
#
loop_
_entity_poly.entity_id
_entity_poly.type
_entity_poly.pdbx_seq_one_letter_code
_entity_poly.pdbx_strand_id
1 'polypeptide(L)' 'MKRTKIIATIGPASEGRKVLTKIIEDGTNVARLNFSHSDFAWHGRVIREIRKIGKKMKRPIGIM' A
#
# COMPACT_ATOMS: atom_id res chain seq x y z
N MET A 1 -18.13 13.05 -1.74
CA MET A 1 -16.69 12.74 -1.97
C MET A 1 -15.89 13.06 -0.71
N LYS A 2 -15.10 12.12 -0.18
CA LYS A 2 -14.16 12.42 0.93
C LYS A 2 -13.00 13.27 0.39
N ARG A 3 -12.71 14.40 1.06
CA ARG A 3 -11.58 15.28 0.72
C ARG A 3 -10.30 14.85 1.44
N THR A 4 -10.42 14.43 2.70
CA THR A 4 -9.32 13.91 3.52
C THR A 4 -8.75 12.63 2.93
N LYS A 5 -7.41 12.54 2.88
CA LYS A 5 -6.69 11.36 2.40
C LYS A 5 -6.27 10.46 3.56
N ILE A 6 -6.24 9.16 3.32
CA ILE A 6 -5.86 8.13 4.29
C ILE A 6 -4.47 7.60 3.94
N ILE A 7 -3.59 7.60 4.94
CA ILE A 7 -2.25 7.00 4.88
C ILE A 7 -2.28 5.73 5.74
N ALA A 8 -1.88 4.59 5.18
CA ALA A 8 -1.78 3.33 5.90
C ALA A 8 -0.31 2.87 5.94
N THR A 9 0.22 2.62 7.14
CA THR A 9 1.55 2.02 7.28
C THR A 9 1.47 0.52 6.97
N ILE A 10 2.27 0.06 6.01
CA ILE A 10 2.31 -1.35 5.61
C ILE A 10 3.45 -2.05 6.35
N GLY A 11 3.17 -3.26 6.84
CA GLY A 11 4.13 -4.11 7.53
C GLY A 11 3.84 -5.59 7.29
N PRO A 12 4.51 -6.50 7.99
CA PRO A 12 4.38 -7.95 7.78
C PRO A 12 2.93 -8.47 7.90
N ALA A 13 2.13 -7.87 8.80
CA ALA A 13 0.72 -8.23 8.97
C ALA A 13 -0.18 -7.79 7.80
N SER A 14 0.27 -6.86 6.95
CA SER A 14 -0.53 -6.22 5.91
C SER A 14 0.07 -6.29 4.51
N GLU A 15 1.24 -6.89 4.31
CA GLU A 15 1.90 -7.01 2.99
C GLU A 15 1.27 -8.05 2.06
N GLY A 16 0.45 -8.95 2.59
CA GLY A 16 -0.21 -9.99 1.80
C GLY A 16 -1.17 -9.39 0.76
N ARG A 17 -1.15 -9.93 -0.45
CA ARG A 17 -1.98 -9.44 -1.59
C ARG A 17 -3.44 -9.20 -1.21
N LYS A 18 -4.06 -10.15 -0.52
CA LYS A 18 -5.47 -10.06 -0.09
C LYS A 18 -5.71 -8.86 0.84
N VAL A 19 -4.80 -8.66 1.80
CA VAL A 19 -4.90 -7.58 2.79
C VAL A 19 -4.64 -6.22 2.14
N LEU A 20 -3.61 -6.11 1.30
CA LEU A 20 -3.34 -4.90 0.53
C LEU A 20 -4.53 -4.49 -0.36
N THR A 21 -5.15 -5.47 -1.04
CA THR A 21 -6.35 -5.21 -1.86
C THR A 21 -7.48 -4.66 -1.00
N LYS A 22 -7.78 -5.30 0.14
CA LYS A 22 -8.82 -4.84 1.06
C LYS A 22 -8.54 -3.43 1.60
N ILE A 23 -7.32 -3.15 2.05
CA ILE A 23 -6.92 -1.83 2.58
C ILE A 23 -7.06 -0.73 1.52
N ILE A 24 -6.74 -1.04 0.25
CA ILE A 24 -6.94 -0.12 -0.86
C ILE A 24 -8.44 0.07 -1.13
N GLU A 25 -9.22 -1.02 -1.21
CA GLU A 25 -10.67 -1.00 -1.37
C GLU A 25 -11.34 -0.09 -0.33
N ASP A 26 -10.97 -0.25 0.94
CA ASP A 26 -11.51 0.46 2.10
C ASP A 26 -11.20 1.98 2.13
N GLY A 27 -10.33 2.46 1.24
CA GLY A 27 -10.17 3.89 0.99
C GLY A 27 -8.76 4.45 1.15
N THR A 28 -7.74 3.60 1.33
CA THR A 28 -6.34 4.06 1.43
C THR A 28 -5.92 4.83 0.17
N ASN A 29 -5.21 5.94 0.37
CA ASN A 29 -4.70 6.79 -0.71
C ASN A 29 -3.18 6.73 -0.81
N VAL A 30 -2.48 6.56 0.32
CA VAL A 30 -1.03 6.45 0.38
C VAL A 30 -0.64 5.26 1.25
N ALA A 31 0.26 4.43 0.74
CA ALA A 31 0.91 3.38 1.52
C ALA A 31 2.22 3.94 2.07
N ARG A 32 2.39 3.93 3.39
CA ARG A 32 3.62 4.30 4.07
C ARG A 32 4.46 3.05 4.33
N LEU A 33 5.70 3.07 3.86
CA LEU A 33 6.70 2.04 4.11
C LEU A 33 7.74 2.62 5.07
N ASN A 34 7.74 2.15 6.32
CA ASN A 34 8.66 2.69 7.32
C ASN A 34 10.04 2.03 7.19
N PHE A 35 11.04 2.77 6.71
CA PHE A 35 12.42 2.30 6.53
C PHE A 35 13.20 2.11 7.83
N SER A 36 12.65 2.51 9.00
CA SER A 36 13.23 2.11 10.30
C SER A 36 13.19 0.59 10.53
N HIS A 37 12.43 -0.16 9.72
CA HIS A 37 12.28 -1.60 9.81
C HIS A 37 12.32 -2.24 8.41
N SER A 38 12.62 -3.55 8.38
CA SER A 38 12.69 -4.38 7.16
C SER A 38 13.81 -3.98 6.18
N ASP A 39 14.09 -4.87 5.22
CA ASP A 39 15.12 -4.66 4.20
C ASP A 39 14.55 -4.09 2.89
N PHE A 40 15.45 -3.61 2.01
CA PHE A 40 15.08 -3.06 0.70
C PHE A 40 14.38 -4.07 -0.21
N ALA A 41 14.70 -5.37 -0.10
CA ALA A 41 14.08 -6.40 -0.92
C ALA A 41 12.61 -6.58 -0.54
N TRP A 42 12.29 -6.53 0.75
CA TRP A 42 10.93 -6.52 1.29
C TRP A 42 10.16 -5.30 0.80
N HIS A 43 10.69 -4.09 0.99
CA HIS A 43 10.07 -2.85 0.51
C HIS A 43 9.80 -2.92 -1.00
N GLY A 44 10.77 -3.40 -1.79
CA GLY A 44 10.63 -3.58 -3.23
C GLY A 44 9.52 -4.57 -3.61
N ARG A 45 9.35 -5.68 -2.89
CA ARG A 45 8.23 -6.62 -3.10
C ARG A 45 6.89 -5.94 -2.85
N VAL A 46 6.76 -5.25 -1.72
CA VAL A 46 5.53 -4.56 -1.32
C VAL A 46 5.15 -3.47 -2.32
N ILE A 47 6.11 -2.64 -2.74
CA ILE A 47 5.91 -1.60 -3.77
C ILE A 47 5.35 -2.19 -5.06
N ARG A 48 5.96 -3.28 -5.56
CA ARG A 48 5.50 -3.95 -6.78
C ARG A 48 4.06 -4.44 -6.64
N GLU A 49 3.71 -5.02 -5.50
CA GLU A 49 2.34 -5.50 -5.25
C GLU A 49 1.33 -4.35 -5.19
N ILE A 50 1.62 -3.28 -4.45
CA ILE A 50 0.77 -2.08 -4.38
C ILE A 50 0.53 -1.50 -5.78
N ARG A 51 1.58 -1.37 -6.61
CA ARG A 51 1.47 -0.86 -7.98
C ARG A 51 0.62 -1.76 -8.86
N LYS A 52 0.79 -3.09 -8.78
CA LYS A 52 -0.06 -4.06 -9.48
C LYS A 52 -1.53 -3.95 -9.06
N ILE A 53 -1.82 -3.80 -7.77
CA ILE A 53 -3.20 -3.62 -7.26
C ILE A 53 -3.78 -2.31 -7.78
N GLY A 54 -3.08 -1.20 -7.60
CA GLY A 54 -3.52 0.12 -8.03
C GLY A 54 -3.83 0.17 -9.53
N LYS A 55 -2.98 -0.44 -10.36
CA LYS A 55 -3.21 -0.58 -11.81
C LYS A 55 -4.47 -1.41 -12.10
N LYS A 56 -4.63 -2.58 -11.47
CA LYS A 56 -5.81 -3.45 -11.66
C LYS A 56 -7.10 -2.74 -11.28
N MET A 57 -7.08 -1.96 -10.20
CA MET A 57 -8.24 -1.26 -9.66
C MET A 57 -8.48 0.12 -10.29
N LYS A 58 -7.61 0.59 -11.19
CA LYS A 58 -7.60 1.96 -11.72
C LYS A 58 -7.60 3.02 -10.61
N ARG A 59 -6.89 2.76 -9.52
CA ARG A 59 -6.77 3.66 -8.36
C ARG A 59 -5.30 4.03 -8.16
N PRO A 60 -4.92 5.31 -8.31
CA PRO A 60 -3.56 5.74 -8.00
C PRO A 60 -3.35 5.70 -6.48
N ILE A 61 -2.30 5.00 -6.06
CA ILE A 61 -1.87 4.90 -4.66
C ILE A 61 -0.50 5.55 -4.54
N GLY A 62 -0.40 6.58 -3.70
CA GLY A 62 0.88 7.18 -3.33
C GLY A 62 1.71 6.20 -2.51
N ILE A 63 3.03 6.33 -2.55
CA ILE A 63 3.95 5.54 -1.73
C ILE A 63 4.91 6.54 -1.08
N MET A 64 5.07 6.47 0.25
CA MET A 64 6.06 7.24 1.00
C MET A 64 6.86 6.35 1.95
#